data_AF-A0A5K0XCZ2-F1
#
_entry.id   AF-A0A5K0XCZ2-F1
#
_cell.length_a   1.000
_cell.length_b   1.000
_cell.length_c   1.000
_cell.angle_alpha   90.00
_cell.angle_beta   90.00
_cell.angle_gamma   90.00
#
_symmetry.space_group_name_H-M   'P 1'
#
loop_
_entity.id
_entity.type
_entity.pdbx_description
1 polymer ?
#
loop_
_entity_poly.entity_id
_entity_poly.type
_entity_poly.pdbx_seq_one_letter_code
_entity_poly.pdbx_strand_id
1 'polypeptide(L)'
;QLLLYQSSHLVTENRFFNPLVFGDYPEIMKKNAGSRLPSFTKSQSQLVKGAFDFIGINHYTTMTIADKPRTGDGLRDFTGDMFATF
;
A
#
# COMPACT_ATOMS: atom_id res chain seq x y z
N GLN A 1 14.71 2.39 -10.73
CA GLN A 1 14.54 3.60 -9.90
C GLN A 1 13.09 4.12 -9.92
N LEU A 2 12.46 4.39 -11.08
CA LEU A 2 11.05 4.80 -11.16
C LEU A 2 10.05 3.73 -10.65
N LEU A 3 10.23 2.46 -11.01
CA LEU A 3 9.39 1.35 -10.54
C LEU A 3 9.51 1.09 -9.02
N LEU A 4 10.60 1.56 -8.40
CA LEU A 4 10.92 1.34 -6.98
C LEU A 4 10.30 2.44 -6.10
N TYR A 5 10.31 3.68 -6.60
CA TYR A 5 9.53 4.79 -6.04
C TYR A 5 8.03 4.46 -6.03
N GLN A 6 7.55 3.86 -7.12
CA GLN A 6 6.17 3.38 -7.21
C GLN A 6 5.90 2.31 -6.13
N SER A 7 6.68 1.25 -5.99
CA SER A 7 6.38 0.18 -5.01
C SER A 7 6.26 0.63 -3.55
N SER A 8 7.15 1.52 -3.08
CA SER A 8 7.15 2.01 -1.69
C SER A 8 6.03 3.02 -1.40
N HIS A 9 5.78 3.94 -2.34
CA HIS A 9 4.68 4.90 -2.25
C HIS A 9 3.31 4.19 -2.39
N LEU A 10 3.23 3.15 -3.24
CA LEU A 10 2.05 2.32 -3.43
C LEU A 10 1.67 1.52 -2.16
N VAL A 11 2.61 1.20 -1.28
CA VAL A 11 2.35 0.40 -0.06
C VAL A 11 2.05 1.25 1.17
N THR A 12 2.62 2.46 1.27
CA THR A 12 2.50 3.30 2.48
C THR A 12 1.23 4.14 2.46
N GLU A 13 1.16 5.12 1.57
CA GLU A 13 0.01 6.04 1.48
C GLU A 13 -1.10 5.42 0.64
N ASN A 14 -0.72 4.78 -0.46
CA ASN A 14 -1.68 4.28 -1.43
C ASN A 14 -2.50 3.08 -0.91
N ARG A 15 -2.15 2.51 0.25
CA ARG A 15 -2.97 1.50 0.94
C ARG A 15 -4.36 1.99 1.30
N PHE A 16 -4.50 3.29 1.57
CA PHE A 16 -5.77 3.91 1.95
C PHE A 16 -6.43 4.59 0.76
N PHE A 17 -5.63 5.27 -0.08
CA PHE A 17 -6.15 5.95 -1.25
C PHE A 17 -6.73 5.00 -2.29
N ASN A 18 -6.09 3.86 -2.57
CA ASN A 18 -6.59 2.96 -3.60
C ASN A 18 -7.98 2.39 -3.29
N PRO A 19 -8.27 1.90 -2.08
CA PRO A 19 -9.64 1.52 -1.72
C PRO A 19 -10.65 2.66 -1.91
N LEU A 20 -10.28 3.88 -1.54
CA LEU A 20 -11.16 5.04 -1.69
C LEU A 20 -11.43 5.41 -3.16
N VAL A 21 -10.41 5.34 -4.04
CA VAL A 21 -10.57 5.76 -5.45
C VAL A 21 -11.07 4.60 -6.33
N PHE A 22 -10.57 3.39 -6.11
CA PHE A 22 -10.78 2.23 -6.98
C PHE A 22 -11.65 1.14 -6.36
N GLY A 23 -11.84 1.14 -5.04
CA GLY A 23 -12.62 0.12 -4.33
C GLY A 23 -11.82 -1.12 -3.93
N ASP A 24 -10.50 -1.14 -4.12
CA ASP A 24 -9.66 -2.29 -3.77
C ASP A 24 -8.23 -1.86 -3.41
N TYR A 25 -7.48 -2.74 -2.74
CA TYR A 25 -6.08 -2.51 -2.43
C TYR A 25 -5.19 -2.58 -3.69
N PRO A 26 -4.03 -1.89 -3.69
CA PRO A 26 -3.04 -2.03 -4.76
C PRO A 26 -2.62 -3.49 -4.98
N GLU A 27 -2.43 -3.91 -6.24
CA GLU A 27 -2.02 -5.29 -6.58
C GLU A 27 -0.72 -5.72 -5.88
N ILE A 28 0.23 -4.81 -5.74
CA ILE A 28 1.50 -5.09 -5.06
C ILE A 28 1.30 -5.46 -3.58
N MET A 29 0.34 -4.81 -2.90
CA MET A 29 0.01 -5.15 -1.52
C MET A 29 -0.65 -6.51 -1.43
N LYS A 30 -1.60 -6.82 -2.33
CA LYS A 30 -2.25 -8.13 -2.39
C LYS A 30 -1.25 -9.25 -2.62
N LYS A 31 -0.28 -9.03 -3.52
CA LYS A 31 0.81 -9.99 -3.81
C LYS A 31 1.74 -10.21 -2.62
N ASN A 32 2.11 -9.13 -1.91
CA ASN A 32 3.12 -9.20 -0.84
C ASN A 32 2.54 -9.70 0.48
N ALA A 33 1.38 -9.16 0.87
CA ALA A 33 0.72 -9.49 2.12
C ALA A 33 -0.09 -10.79 2.04
N GLY A 34 -0.60 -11.13 0.85
CA GLY A 34 -1.38 -12.35 0.63
C GLY A 34 -2.54 -12.47 1.62
N SER A 35 -2.66 -13.61 2.29
CA SER A 35 -3.72 -13.90 3.26
C SER A 35 -3.71 -13.02 4.52
N ARG A 36 -2.62 -12.28 4.79
CA ARG A 36 -2.57 -11.30 5.89
C ARG A 36 -3.37 -10.03 5.57
N LEU A 37 -3.63 -9.76 4.29
CA LEU A 37 -4.44 -8.63 3.87
C LEU A 37 -5.89 -9.08 3.71
N PRO A 38 -6.85 -8.47 4.44
CA PRO A 38 -8.25 -8.77 4.26
C PRO A 38 -8.72 -8.38 2.85
N SER A 39 -9.51 -9.23 2.22
CA SER A 39 -10.14 -8.93 0.93
C SER A 39 -11.50 -8.27 1.14
N PHE A 40 -11.83 -7.30 0.28
CA PHE A 40 -13.18 -6.76 0.24
C PHE A 40 -14.13 -7.72 -0.48
N THR A 41 -15.34 -7.87 0.06
CA THR A 41 -16.45 -8.38 -0.74
C THR A 41 -16.85 -7.35 -1.80
N LYS A 42 -17.63 -7.78 -2.80
CA LYS A 42 -18.13 -6.86 -3.83
C LYS A 42 -18.92 -5.69 -3.24
N SER A 43 -19.74 -5.93 -2.22
CA SER A 43 -20.52 -4.88 -1.56
C SER A 43 -19.64 -3.92 -0.76
N GLN A 44 -18.63 -4.43 -0.06
CA GLN A 44 -17.65 -3.60 0.67
C GLN A 44 -16.83 -2.72 -0.29
N SER A 45 -16.38 -3.29 -1.41
CA SER A 45 -15.64 -2.58 -2.45
C SER A 45 -16.46 -1.43 -3.03
N GLN A 46 -17.76 -1.66 -3.29
CA GLN A 46 -18.67 -0.61 -3.75
C GLN A 46 -18.93 0.47 -2.68
N LEU A 47 -19.00 0.07 -1.41
CA LEU A 47 -19.25 0.99 -0.31
C LEU A 47 -18.07 1.95 -0.05
N VAL A 48 -16.83 1.45 -0.13
CA VAL A 48 -15.63 2.26 0.14
C VAL A 48 -15.24 3.15 -1.03
N LYS A 49 -15.57 2.74 -2.26
CA LYS A 49 -15.25 3.49 -3.47
C LYS A 49 -16.03 4.81 -3.51
N GLY A 50 -15.30 5.93 -3.54
CA GLY A 50 -15.86 7.27 -3.51
C GLY A 50 -16.38 7.68 -2.14
N ALA A 51 -16.02 6.97 -1.07
CA ALA A 51 -16.41 7.32 0.30
C ALA A 51 -15.60 8.51 0.86
N PHE A 52 -15.53 9.60 0.10
CA PHE A 52 -14.89 10.86 0.48
C PHE A 52 -15.49 12.03 -0.33
N ASP A 53 -15.71 13.17 0.32
CA ASP A 53 -16.07 14.42 -0.34
C ASP A 53 -14.84 15.30 -0.60
N PHE A 54 -13.85 15.21 0.28
CA PHE A 54 -12.57 15.90 0.19
C PHE A 54 -11.47 15.07 0.85
N ILE A 55 -10.21 15.37 0.52
CA ILE A 55 -9.04 14.70 1.07
C ILE A 55 -8.13 15.77 1.67
N GLY A 56 -7.90 15.69 2.98
CA GLY A 56 -6.89 16.48 3.67
C GLY A 56 -5.60 15.69 3.82
N ILE A 57 -4.47 16.30 3.46
CA ILE A 57 -3.13 15.69 3.61
C ILE A 57 -2.35 16.48 4.65
N ASN A 58 -1.94 15.80 5.71
CA ASN A 58 -1.00 16.34 6.69
C ASN A 58 0.43 16.03 6.24
N HIS A 59 1.17 17.05 5.83
CA HIS A 59 2.54 16.92 5.36
C HIS A 59 3.52 17.59 6.34
N TYR A 60 4.40 16.79 6.93
CA TYR A 60 5.37 17.26 7.93
C TYR A 60 6.82 17.00 7.55
N THR A 61 7.09 15.88 6.87
CA THR A 61 8.44 15.44 6.55
C THR A 61 8.46 14.75 5.19
N THR A 62 9.63 14.77 4.56
CA THR A 62 9.93 13.99 3.36
C THR A 62 11.06 13.01 3.71
N MET A 63 10.90 11.75 3.31
CA MET A 63 11.89 10.71 3.57
C MET A 63 12.55 10.26 2.27
N THR A 64 13.85 9.95 2.34
CA THR A 64 14.54 9.27 1.24
C THR A 64 14.40 7.77 1.43
N ILE A 65 14.17 7.05 0.34
CA ILE A 65 13.92 5.61 0.36
C ILE A 65 14.92 4.88 -0.54
N ALA A 66 15.40 3.73 -0.08
CA ALA A 66 16.28 2.85 -0.84
C ALA A 66 15.64 1.46 -0.99
N ASP A 67 15.96 0.77 -2.09
CA ASP A 67 15.48 -0.58 -2.35
C ASP A 67 16.04 -1.58 -1.33
N LYS A 68 15.19 -2.48 -0.85
CA LYS A 68 15.60 -3.56 0.05
C LYS A 68 15.46 -4.90 -0.68
N PRO A 69 16.57 -5.59 -1.00
CA PRO A 69 16.52 -6.89 -1.64
C PRO A 69 15.71 -7.88 -0.81
N ARG A 70 14.96 -8.75 -1.48
CA ARG A 70 14.19 -9.81 -0.82
C ARG A 70 15.15 -10.84 -0.20
N THR A 71 15.38 -10.73 1.11
CA THR A 71 16.19 -11.68 1.88
C THR A 71 15.29 -12.63 2.69
N GLY A 72 15.20 -13.90 2.28
CA GLY A 72 14.72 -15.05 3.07
C GLY A 72 13.23 -15.08 3.46
N ASP A 73 12.74 -16.29 3.77
CA ASP A 73 11.34 -16.60 4.07
C ASP A 73 11.00 -16.47 5.58
N GLY A 74 11.53 -15.41 6.21
CA GLY A 74 11.19 -15.09 7.61
C GLY A 74 9.75 -14.57 7.77
N LEU A 75 9.27 -14.50 9.01
CA LEU A 75 8.00 -13.84 9.34
C LEU A 75 7.98 -12.42 8.79
N ARG A 76 7.09 -12.15 7.82
CA ARG A 76 6.98 -10.87 7.14
C ARG A 76 6.04 -9.94 7.90
N ASP A 77 6.56 -8.77 8.24
CA ASP A 77 5.79 -7.65 8.75
C ASP A 77 5.49 -6.64 7.63
N PHE A 78 4.81 -5.55 7.98
CA PHE A 78 4.48 -4.48 7.06
C PHE A 78 5.72 -3.88 6.37
N THR A 79 6.82 -3.71 7.12
CA THR A 79 8.09 -3.16 6.59
C THR A 79 8.70 -4.11 5.56
N GLY A 80 8.64 -5.41 5.80
CA GLY A 80 9.08 -6.45 4.86
C GLY A 80 8.24 -6.51 3.57
N ASP A 81 6.96 -6.12 3.63
CA ASP A 81 6.08 -6.08 2.44
C ASP A 81 6.30 -4.87 1.55
N MET A 82 6.89 -3.82 2.10
CA MET A 82 7.14 -2.56 1.39
C MET A 82 8.41 -2.62 0.52
N PHE A 83 9.33 -3.55 0.78
CA PHE A 83 10.62 -3.68 0.07
C PHE A 83 11.44 -2.39 0.01
N ALA A 84 11.31 -1.53 1.02
CA ALA A 84 12.06 -0.29 1.09
C ALA A 84 12.71 -0.13 2.47
N THR A 85 13.84 0.59 2.47
CA THR A 85 14.54 1.06 3.67
C THR A 85 14.41 2.58 3.71
N PHE A 86 14.09 3.11 4.88
CA PHE A 86 13.90 4.53 5.15
C PHE A 86 15.13 5.17 5.79
#